data_AF-A0A956YH81-F1
#
_entry.id   AF-A0A956YH81-F1
#
_cell.length_a   1.000
_cell.length_b   1.000
_cell.length_c   1.000
_cell.angle_alpha   90.00
_cell.angle_beta   90.00
_cell.angle_gamma   90.00
#
_symmetry.space_group_name_H-M   'P 1'
#
loop_
_entity.id
_entity.type
_entity.pdbx_description
1 polymer ?
#
loop_
_entity_poly.entity_id
_entity_poly.type
_entity_poly.pdbx_seq_one_letter_code
_entity_poly.pdbx_strand_id
1 'polypeptide(L)'
;MPIVNGELVAYWEQGWEGRIEFAFQDAASTMPHFLRKGDRLAIYAEDGTTLWSGEIEWVRRRLWDRHRLDAGIWSYQKQRGVGYGRWLAWFWHKPPLKARLEVKA
;
A
#
# COMPACT_ATOMS: atom_id res chain seq x y z
N MET A 1 -14.58 11.96 8.77
CA MET A 1 -14.19 10.57 8.42
C MET A 1 -13.28 10.06 9.52
N PRO A 2 -13.31 8.77 9.89
CA PRO A 2 -12.41 8.25 10.92
C PRO A 2 -10.97 8.28 10.41
N ILE A 3 -10.05 8.80 11.23
CA ILE A 3 -8.61 8.79 10.99
C ILE A 3 -8.01 7.72 11.89
N VAL A 4 -7.22 6.83 11.30
CA VAL A 4 -6.67 5.65 11.96
C VAL A 4 -5.15 5.59 11.72
N ASN A 5 -4.39 5.24 12.76
CA ASN A 5 -2.95 5.03 12.66
C ASN A 5 -2.64 3.53 12.68
N GLY A 6 -1.63 3.13 11.92
CA GLY A 6 -1.33 1.72 11.73
C GLY A 6 -0.12 1.53 10.85
N GLU A 7 -0.07 0.40 10.16
CA GLU A 7 1.06 -0.01 9.35
C GLU A 7 0.64 -0.46 7.95
N LEU A 8 1.50 -0.24 6.96
CA LEU A 8 1.30 -0.83 5.64
C LEU A 8 1.63 -2.31 5.67
N VAL A 9 0.72 -3.11 5.13
CA VAL A 9 0.92 -4.55 5.02
C VAL A 9 0.68 -5.02 3.60
N ALA A 10 1.58 -5.85 3.10
CA ALA A 10 1.36 -6.61 1.90
C ALA A 10 0.40 -7.76 2.19
N TYR A 11 -0.83 -7.69 1.66
CA TYR A 11 -1.75 -8.82 1.67
C TYR A 11 -1.63 -9.59 0.35
N TRP A 12 -1.30 -10.87 0.41
CA TRP A 12 -1.28 -11.74 -0.77
C TRP A 12 -2.19 -12.95 -0.52
N GLU A 13 -2.98 -13.31 -1.53
CA GLU A 13 -3.73 -14.57 -1.54
C GLU A 13 -2.83 -15.64 -2.18
N GLN A 14 -2.68 -16.80 -1.54
CA GLN A 14 -1.86 -17.90 -2.07
C GLN A 14 -2.57 -18.56 -3.27
N GLY A 15 -2.28 -18.07 -4.47
CA GLY A 15 -2.59 -18.69 -5.75
C GLY A 15 -1.35 -18.80 -6.65
N TRP A 16 -1.48 -19.48 -7.79
CA TRP A 16 -0.36 -19.79 -8.72
C TRP A 16 0.34 -18.54 -9.31
N GLU A 17 -0.30 -17.38 -9.27
CA GLU A 17 0.29 -16.08 -9.56
C GLU A 17 0.01 -15.15 -8.37
N GLY A 18 1.04 -14.81 -7.59
CA GLY A 18 0.89 -14.05 -6.34
C GLY A 18 0.40 -12.62 -6.60
N ARG A 19 -0.92 -12.39 -6.52
CA ARG A 19 -1.51 -11.04 -6.61
C ARG A 19 -1.44 -10.35 -5.25
N ILE A 20 -0.91 -9.13 -5.21
CA ILE A 20 -1.03 -8.27 -4.01
C ILE A 20 -2.34 -7.48 -4.04
N GLU A 21 -2.98 -7.42 -2.87
CA GLU A 21 -3.90 -6.35 -2.49
C GLU A 21 -3.23 -5.36 -1.51
N PHE A 22 -3.39 -4.06 -1.77
CA PHE A 22 -2.79 -3.01 -0.96
C PHE A 22 -3.59 -2.83 0.32
N ALA A 23 -2.98 -3.09 1.47
CA ALA A 23 -3.66 -3.16 2.75
C ALA A 23 -2.97 -2.32 3.82
N PHE A 24 -3.78 -1.91 4.79
CA PHE A 24 -3.40 -1.14 5.97
C PHE A 24 -3.88 -1.89 7.21
N GLN A 25 -2.97 -2.17 8.14
CA GLN A 25 -3.30 -2.81 9.40
C GLN A 25 -3.49 -1.75 10.48
N ASP A 26 -4.73 -1.59 10.96
CA ASP A 26 -5.02 -0.82 12.16
C ASP A 26 -4.59 -1.63 13.40
N ALA A 27 -3.94 -0.98 14.36
CA ALA A 27 -3.57 -1.60 15.63
C ALA A 27 -4.79 -2.03 16.46
N ALA A 28 -5.95 -1.39 16.28
CA ALA A 28 -7.19 -1.71 16.97
C ALA A 28 -8.06 -2.77 16.26
N SER A 29 -7.74 -3.12 15.00
CA SER A 29 -8.51 -4.07 14.20
C SER A 29 -7.76 -5.40 14.06
N THR A 30 -8.49 -6.51 14.06
CA THR A 30 -7.94 -7.84 13.74
C THR A 30 -7.89 -8.12 12.24
N MET A 31 -8.57 -7.29 11.42
CA MET A 31 -8.61 -7.42 9.97
C MET A 31 -7.98 -6.19 9.29
N PRO A 32 -7.19 -6.39 8.22
CA PRO A 32 -6.64 -5.28 7.47
C PRO A 32 -7.71 -4.53 6.69
N HIS A 33 -7.51 -3.22 6.56
CA HIS A 33 -8.25 -2.35 5.67
C HIS A 33 -7.65 -2.42 4.28
N PHE A 34 -8.39 -2.97 3.32
CA PHE A 34 -8.01 -2.91 1.90
C PHE A 34 -8.22 -1.50 1.37
N LEU A 35 -7.14 -0.91 0.86
CA LEU A 35 -7.12 0.46 0.39
C LEU A 35 -7.98 0.64 -0.86
N ARG A 36 -8.79 1.70 -0.88
CA ARG A 36 -9.71 2.02 -1.98
C ARG A 36 -9.39 3.36 -2.59
N LYS A 37 -9.83 3.53 -3.84
CA LYS A 37 -9.75 4.83 -4.51
C LYS A 37 -10.54 5.86 -3.70
N GLY A 38 -9.92 6.99 -3.40
CA GLY A 38 -10.53 8.06 -2.60
C GLY A 38 -10.13 8.05 -1.12
N ASP A 39 -9.55 6.97 -0.60
CA ASP A 39 -8.96 7.00 0.74
C ASP A 39 -7.78 7.96 0.77
N ARG A 40 -7.55 8.62 1.91
CA ARG A 40 -6.38 9.48 2.10
C ARG A 40 -5.38 8.76 2.98
N LEU A 41 -4.17 8.55 2.45
CA LEU A 41 -3.12 7.79 3.12
C LEU A 41 -1.87 8.67 3.24
N ALA A 42 -1.22 8.59 4.40
CA ALA A 42 0.12 9.12 4.64
C ALA A 42 1.04 7.98 5.10
N ILE A 43 2.24 7.92 4.53
CA ILE A 43 3.23 6.87 4.76
C ILE A 43 4.49 7.53 5.34
N TYR A 44 5.01 6.97 6.42
CA TYR A 44 6.13 7.51 7.17
C TYR A 44 7.30 6.55 7.17
N ALA A 45 8.52 7.09 7.11
CA ALA A 45 9.75 6.38 7.40
C ALA A 45 9.86 6.12 8.92
N GLU A 46 10.84 5.31 9.31
CA GLU A 46 11.06 4.94 10.71
C GLU A 46 11.35 6.15 11.61
N ASP A 47 12.04 7.17 11.08
CA ASP A 47 12.34 8.43 11.75
C ASP A 47 11.15 9.41 11.80
N GLY A 48 9.99 9.03 11.23
CA GLY A 48 8.79 9.86 11.14
C GLY A 48 8.73 10.76 9.90
N THR A 49 9.75 10.76 9.03
CA THR A 49 9.75 11.52 7.78
C THR A 49 8.61 11.05 6.88
N THR A 50 7.86 11.98 6.30
CA THR A 50 6.77 11.62 5.36
C THR A 50 7.37 11.18 4.02
N LEU A 51 7.18 9.91 3.66
CA LEU A 51 7.59 9.34 2.38
C LEU A 51 6.61 9.70 1.26
N TRP A 52 5.32 9.71 1.59
CA TRP A 52 4.24 10.08 0.68
C TRP A 52 2.96 10.40 1.45
N SER A 53 2.16 11.34 0.95
CA SER A 53 0.82 11.58 1.44
C SER A 53 -0.08 12.06 0.31
N GLY A 54 -1.29 11.51 0.22
CA GLY A 54 -2.24 11.90 -0.80
C GLY A 54 -3.51 11.07 -0.78
N GLU A 55 -4.40 11.38 -1.72
CA GLU A 55 -5.55 10.54 -2.04
C GLU A 55 -5.11 9.37 -2.92
N ILE A 56 -5.69 8.21 -2.64
CA ILE A 56 -5.46 7.02 -3.43
C ILE A 56 -6.17 7.14 -4.77
N GLU A 57 -5.39 7.09 -5.84
CA GLU A 57 -5.83 7.13 -7.23
C GLU A 57 -5.30 5.91 -7.96
N TRP A 58 -6.12 4.87 -8.03
CA TRP A 58 -5.76 3.65 -8.76
C TRP A 58 -5.72 3.87 -10.27
N VAL A 59 -4.59 3.49 -10.87
CA VAL A 59 -4.39 3.42 -12.32
C VAL A 59 -3.90 2.03 -12.72
N ARG A 60 -4.21 1.61 -13.95
CA ARG A 60 -3.77 0.31 -14.47
C ARG A 60 -2.25 0.25 -14.60
N ARG A 61 -1.65 -0.86 -14.14
CA ARG A 61 -0.25 -1.19 -14.38
C ARG A 61 0.01 -1.37 -15.87
N ARG A 62 1.07 -0.76 -16.40
CA ARG A 62 1.53 -0.96 -17.77
C ARG A 62 2.58 -2.06 -17.86
N LEU A 63 2.84 -2.59 -19.05
CA LEU A 63 3.80 -3.70 -19.24
C LEU A 63 5.25 -3.33 -18.82
N TRP A 64 5.60 -2.05 -18.92
CA TRP A 64 6.90 -1.51 -18.51
C TRP A 64 6.97 -1.06 -17.05
N ASP A 65 5.85 -1.10 -16.32
CA ASP A 65 5.85 -0.87 -14.88
C ASP A 65 6.39 -2.14 -14.20
N ARG A 66 7.69 -2.16 -13.92
CA ARG A 66 8.37 -3.26 -13.21
C ARG A 66 8.62 -2.89 -11.75
N HIS A 67 8.66 -3.89 -10.88
CA HIS A 67 9.25 -3.79 -9.54
C HIS A 67 10.55 -4.60 -9.50
N ARG A 68 11.35 -4.34 -8.47
CA ARG A 68 12.63 -5.02 -8.21
C ARG A 68 12.57 -5.90 -6.95
N LEU A 69 11.38 -6.23 -6.50
CA LEU A 69 11.22 -7.18 -5.39
C LEU A 69 11.61 -8.56 -5.89
N ASP A 70 12.35 -9.31 -5.06
CA ASP A 70 12.75 -10.70 -5.36
C ASP A 70 11.54 -11.64 -5.46
N ALA A 71 10.40 -11.23 -4.90
CA ALA A 71 9.14 -11.95 -5.00
C ALA A 71 8.49 -11.77 -6.39
N GLY A 72 8.02 -12.86 -6.99
CA GLY A 72 7.26 -12.90 -8.25
C GLY A 72 5.81 -12.40 -8.13
N ILE A 73 5.60 -11.38 -7.31
CA ILE A 73 4.30 -10.80 -6.98
C ILE A 73 3.93 -9.69 -7.95
N TRP A 74 2.65 -9.41 -8.14
CA TRP A 74 2.23 -8.26 -8.91
C TRP A 74 0.81 -7.79 -8.55
N SER A 75 0.42 -6.62 -9.05
CA SER A 75 -0.93 -6.06 -8.97
C SER A 75 -1.34 -5.51 -10.33
N TYR A 76 -2.63 -5.59 -10.66
CA TYR A 76 -3.18 -4.96 -11.86
C TYR A 76 -3.21 -3.43 -11.75
N GLN A 77 -3.08 -2.89 -10.54
CA GLN A 77 -3.23 -1.48 -10.24
C GLN A 77 -1.99 -0.92 -9.55
N LYS A 78 -1.82 0.40 -9.64
CA LYS A 78 -0.83 1.16 -8.89
C LYS A 78 -1.38 2.53 -8.51
N GLN A 79 -0.72 3.18 -7.56
CA GLN A 79 -1.00 4.57 -7.22
C GLN A 79 -0.51 5.52 -8.31
N ARG A 80 -1.39 6.43 -8.77
CA ARG A 80 -1.00 7.50 -9.70
C ARG A 80 0.06 8.40 -9.07
N GLY A 81 1.03 8.82 -9.87
CA GLY A 81 2.11 9.71 -9.42
C GLY A 81 3.21 9.03 -8.61
N VAL A 82 3.08 7.73 -8.30
CA VAL A 82 4.13 6.94 -7.64
C VAL A 82 4.61 5.84 -8.59
N GLY A 83 5.94 5.67 -8.68
CA GLY A 83 6.53 4.58 -9.44
C GLY A 83 6.08 3.23 -8.89
N TYR A 84 5.71 2.28 -9.76
CA TYR A 84 5.13 1.01 -9.33
C TYR A 84 6.02 0.22 -8.37
N GLY A 85 7.31 0.13 -8.67
CA GLY A 85 8.28 -0.51 -7.78
C GLY A 85 8.41 0.18 -6.43
N ARG A 86 8.35 1.52 -6.38
CA ARG A 86 8.39 2.27 -5.12
C ARG A 86 7.12 2.03 -4.29
N TRP A 87 5.97 2.06 -4.97
CA TRP A 87 4.68 1.78 -4.33
C TRP A 87 4.70 0.39 -3.69
N LEU A 88 5.06 -0.64 -4.44
CA LEU A 88 5.18 -2.00 -3.91
C LEU A 88 6.21 -2.12 -2.78
N ALA A 89 7.37 -1.47 -2.91
CA ALA A 89 8.42 -1.54 -1.89
C ALA A 89 7.93 -1.05 -0.52
N TRP A 90 7.01 -0.08 -0.46
CA TRP A 90 6.45 0.38 0.81
C TRP A 90 5.61 -0.68 1.52
N PHE A 91 4.81 -1.47 0.79
CA PHE A 91 4.02 -2.56 1.38
C PHE A 91 4.86 -3.79 1.74
N TRP A 92 6.05 -3.93 1.13
CA TRP A 92 7.00 -5.02 1.39
C TRP A 92 8.12 -4.67 2.36
N HIS A 93 8.13 -3.45 2.89
CA HIS A 93 9.16 -3.01 3.80
C HIS A 93 9.15 -3.84 5.09
N LYS A 94 10.35 -4.13 5.63
CA LYS A 94 10.54 -4.84 6.90
C LYS A 94 11.49 -4.01 7.77
N PRO A 95 11.07 -3.52 8.95
CA PRO A 95 9.72 -3.64 9.54
C PRO A 95 8.63 -2.90 8.74
N PRO A 96 7.33 -3.20 8.92
CA PRO A 96 6.25 -2.47 8.25
C PRO A 96 6.35 -0.95 8.44
N LEU A 97 6.06 -0.18 7.38
CA LEU A 97 6.07 1.28 7.47
C LEU A 97 4.84 1.77 8.22
N LYS A 98 5.05 2.72 9.12
CA LYS A 98 3.96 3.43 9.80
C LYS A 98 3.15 4.22 8.77
N ALA A 99 1.85 4.24 8.96
CA ALA A 99 0.93 4.94 8.10
C ALA A 99 -0.26 5.52 8.86
N ARG A 100 -0.90 6.51 8.25
CA ARG A 100 -2.16 7.10 8.71
C ARG A 100 -3.17 7.02 7.58
N LEU A 101 -4.34 6.47 7.86
CA LEU A 101 -5.42 6.28 6.91
C LEU A 101 -6.65 7.10 7.33
N GLU A 102 -7.23 7.82 6.39
CA GLU A 102 -8.55 8.43 6.50
C GLU A 102 -9.44 7.77 5.44
N VAL A 103 -10.42 7.00 5.92
CA VAL A 103 -11.29 6.20 5.06
C VAL A 103 -12.40 7.06 4.49
N LYS A 104 -12.58 7.02 3.18
CA LYS A 104 -13.69 7.73 2.53
C LYS A 104 -15.01 7.04 2.87
N ALA A 105 -16.00 7.83 3.30
CA ALA A 105 -17.38 7.40 3.55
C ALA A 105 -18.10 7.02 2.25
#